data_AF-A0A499VIM2-F1
#
_entry.id   AF-A0A499VIM2-F1
#
_cell.length_a   1.000
_cell.length_b   1.000
_cell.length_c   1.000
_cell.angle_alpha   90.00
_cell.angle_beta   90.00
_cell.angle_gamma   90.00
#
_symmetry.space_group_name_H-M   'P 1'
#
loop_
_entity.id
_entity.type
_entity.pdbx_description
1 polymer ?
#
loop_
_entity_poly.entity_id
_entity_poly.type
_entity_poly.pdbx_seq_one_letter_code
_entity_poly.pdbx_strand_id
1 'polypeptide(L)'
;MAVRDARQAYAVLRGMTSADGGMVAAATTSLPERAEEGRNYDYRYVWIRDQSYAGQAVAATAPGPLLDDAVRFATARLHADGPDLSPAYTVDGHPVPDPQPLDLPGYPGGYDRIGNHVNRQFQLDCFGEALLLLAAAAEHGRLDGDGSARDGEVA
;
A
#
# COMPACT_ATOMS: atom_id res chain seq x y z
N MET A 1 -4.80 -11.47 24.50
CA MET A 1 -3.61 -10.91 23.83
C MET A 1 -3.93 -10.72 22.35
N ALA A 2 -4.10 -11.80 21.58
CA ALA A 2 -4.36 -11.77 20.13
C ALA A 2 -5.45 -10.79 19.64
N VAL A 3 -6.62 -10.70 20.29
CA VAL A 3 -7.69 -9.77 19.86
C VAL A 3 -7.28 -8.30 20.02
N ARG A 4 -6.52 -7.96 21.06
CA ARG A 4 -6.01 -6.60 21.27
C ARG A 4 -5.00 -6.25 20.19
N ASP A 5 -4.10 -7.17 19.90
CA ASP A 5 -3.03 -6.97 18.92
C ASP A 5 -3.62 -6.84 17.50
N ALA A 6 -4.63 -7.66 17.15
CA ALA A 6 -5.35 -7.54 15.88
C ALA A 6 -6.09 -6.19 15.74
N ARG A 7 -6.76 -5.73 16.80
CA ARG A 7 -7.41 -4.41 16.80
C ARG A 7 -6.41 -3.27 16.65
N GLN A 8 -5.27 -3.37 17.32
CA GLN A 8 -4.20 -2.38 17.20
C GLN A 8 -3.61 -2.38 15.79
N ALA A 9 -3.34 -3.55 15.21
CA ALA A 9 -2.86 -3.67 13.84
C ALA A 9 -3.86 -3.07 12.84
N TYR A 10 -5.16 -3.39 12.98
CA TYR A 10 -6.19 -2.79 12.13
C TYR A 10 -6.23 -1.26 12.25
N ALA A 11 -6.16 -0.72 13.48
CA ALA A 11 -6.14 0.72 13.71
C ALA A 11 -4.92 1.39 13.07
N VAL A 12 -3.75 0.75 13.12
CA VAL A 12 -2.53 1.24 12.46
C VAL A 12 -2.70 1.21 10.95
N LEU A 13 -3.16 0.11 10.36
CA LEU A 13 -3.37 0.01 8.91
C LEU A 13 -4.39 1.06 8.41
N ARG A 14 -5.51 1.23 9.13
CA ARG A 14 -6.47 2.32 8.84
C ARG A 14 -5.84 3.70 8.96
N GLY A 15 -5.02 3.94 9.98
CA GLY A 15 -4.31 5.21 10.16
C GLY A 15 -3.26 5.50 9.07
N MET A 16 -2.76 4.46 8.40
CA MET A 16 -1.86 4.57 7.25
C MET A 16 -2.60 4.60 5.90
N THR A 17 -3.93 4.50 5.90
CA THR A 17 -4.75 4.54 4.68
C THR A 17 -5.28 5.94 4.45
N SER A 18 -5.04 6.49 3.27
CA SER A 18 -5.54 7.80 2.85
C SER A 18 -7.05 7.79 2.61
N ALA A 19 -7.65 8.98 2.46
CA ALA A 19 -9.06 9.12 2.09
C ALA A 19 -9.39 8.52 0.71
N ASP A 20 -8.40 8.46 -0.19
CA ASP A 20 -8.52 7.87 -1.53
C ASP A 20 -8.29 6.34 -1.54
N GLY A 21 -8.11 5.73 -0.37
CA GLY A 21 -7.97 4.28 -0.19
C GLY A 21 -6.55 3.74 -0.33
N GLY A 22 -5.58 4.57 -0.76
CA GLY A 22 -4.18 4.19 -0.82
C GLY A 22 -3.55 4.05 0.57
N MET A 23 -3.07 2.86 0.92
CA MET A 23 -2.38 2.58 2.19
C MET A 23 -0.85 2.65 2.03
N VAL A 24 -0.21 3.55 2.79
CA VAL A 24 1.25 3.66 2.74
C VAL A 24 1.94 2.48 3.43
N ALA A 25 3.10 2.07 2.92
CA ALA A 25 3.91 1.02 3.54
C ALA A 25 4.37 1.40 4.97
N ALA A 26 4.72 2.67 5.17
CA ALA A 26 4.90 3.26 6.50
C ALA A 26 4.68 4.77 6.51
N ALA A 27 4.29 5.31 7.67
CA ALA A 27 4.14 6.75 7.89
C ALA A 27 5.48 7.47 8.12
N THR A 28 6.58 6.96 7.56
CA THR A 28 7.94 7.45 7.80
C THR A 28 8.72 7.63 6.51
N THR A 29 9.67 8.56 6.55
CA THR A 29 10.70 8.74 5.54
C THR A 29 12.05 8.88 6.21
N SER A 30 13.12 8.63 5.48
CA SER A 30 14.51 8.88 5.91
C SER A 30 15.00 8.06 7.11
N LEU A 31 14.23 7.11 7.64
CA LEU A 31 14.71 6.22 8.69
C LEU A 31 15.62 5.15 8.08
N PRO A 32 16.82 4.93 8.64
CA PRO A 32 17.74 3.94 8.11
C PRO A 32 17.23 2.52 8.41
N GLU A 33 17.16 1.66 7.39
CA GLU A 33 17.03 0.22 7.62
C GLU A 33 18.24 -0.32 8.41
N ARG A 34 19.43 0.21 8.08
CA ARG A 34 20.68 0.01 8.81
C ARG A 34 21.47 1.32 8.82
N ALA A 35 21.89 1.74 10.01
CA ALA A 35 22.64 2.98 10.20
C ALA A 35 23.97 2.93 9.41
N GLU A 36 24.34 4.08 8.84
CA GLU A 36 25.56 4.32 8.06
C GLU A 36 25.68 3.53 6.74
N GLU A 37 24.65 2.75 6.38
CA GLU A 37 24.66 1.93 5.15
C GLU A 37 23.95 2.58 3.96
N GLY A 38 23.46 3.81 4.08
CA GLY A 38 22.83 4.55 2.98
C GLY A 38 21.44 4.06 2.56
N ARG A 39 20.87 3.10 3.31
CA ARG A 39 19.55 2.49 3.06
C ARG A 39 18.44 3.21 3.81
N ASN A 40 18.26 4.47 3.44
CA ASN A 40 17.18 5.34 3.89
C ASN A 40 16.21 5.47 2.73
N TYR A 41 14.93 5.20 2.98
CA TYR A 41 13.89 5.28 1.97
C TYR A 41 12.70 6.09 2.47
N ASP A 42 11.97 6.66 1.52
CA ASP A 42 10.64 7.20 1.77
C ASP A 42 9.63 6.07 1.55
N TYR A 43 8.95 5.66 2.63
CA TYR A 43 7.97 4.56 2.63
C TYR A 43 6.52 5.08 2.58
N ARG A 44 6.32 6.39 2.39
CA ARG A 44 5.00 7.04 2.37
C ARG A 44 4.28 6.87 1.03
N TYR A 45 4.51 5.74 0.36
CA TYR A 45 3.89 5.37 -0.92
C TYR A 45 3.09 4.08 -0.75
N VAL A 46 2.17 3.85 -1.67
CA VAL A 46 1.29 2.68 -1.71
C VAL A 46 1.97 1.61 -2.54
N TRP A 47 2.52 0.59 -1.88
CA TRP A 47 3.02 -0.60 -2.55
C TRP A 47 1.85 -1.55 -2.84
N ILE A 48 1.75 -2.01 -4.10
CA ILE A 48 0.69 -2.95 -4.50
C ILE A 48 0.74 -4.23 -3.64
N ARG A 49 1.95 -4.74 -3.37
CA ARG A 49 2.17 -5.90 -2.50
C ARG A 49 1.64 -5.66 -1.10
N ASP A 50 2.11 -4.61 -0.43
CA ASP A 50 1.82 -4.32 0.97
C ASP A 50 0.33 -4.07 1.19
N GLN A 51 -0.31 -3.32 0.29
CA GLN A 51 -1.75 -3.11 0.33
C GLN A 51 -2.54 -4.40 0.08
N SER A 52 -2.07 -5.26 -0.84
CA SER A 52 -2.68 -6.56 -1.08
C SER A 52 -2.60 -7.46 0.16
N TYR A 53 -1.46 -7.49 0.85
CA TYR A 53 -1.32 -8.23 2.11
C TYR A 53 -2.24 -7.71 3.20
N ALA A 54 -2.36 -6.38 3.36
CA ALA A 54 -3.29 -5.82 4.33
C ALA A 54 -4.75 -6.20 4.00
N GLY A 55 -5.14 -6.11 2.73
CA GLY A 55 -6.47 -6.51 2.25
C GLY A 55 -6.76 -8.00 2.49
N GLN A 56 -5.84 -8.89 2.12
CA GLN A 56 -5.95 -10.34 2.37
C GLN A 56 -6.08 -10.64 3.88
N ALA A 57 -5.29 -9.96 4.73
CA ALA A 57 -5.34 -10.16 6.18
C ALA A 57 -6.68 -9.73 6.81
N VAL A 58 -7.28 -8.63 6.36
CA VAL A 58 -8.60 -8.21 6.85
C VAL A 58 -9.73 -9.04 6.25
N ALA A 59 -9.61 -9.53 5.03
CA ALA A 59 -10.56 -10.49 4.46
C ALA A 59 -10.67 -11.75 5.35
N ALA A 60 -9.53 -12.30 5.77
CA ALA A 60 -9.49 -13.48 6.63
C ALA A 60 -10.08 -13.30 8.05
N THR A 61 -10.33 -12.06 8.49
CA THR A 61 -10.74 -11.79 9.89
C THR A 61 -12.04 -10.98 9.99
N ALA A 62 -12.10 -9.81 9.36
CA ALA A 62 -13.23 -8.89 9.39
C ALA A 62 -13.23 -8.02 8.12
N PRO A 63 -13.79 -8.52 7.00
CA PRO A 63 -13.85 -7.77 5.75
C PRO A 63 -14.66 -6.48 5.96
N GLY A 64 -14.11 -5.35 5.51
CA GLY A 64 -14.64 -4.03 5.76
C GLY A 64 -13.94 -2.96 4.91
N PRO A 65 -14.00 -1.68 5.30
CA PRO A 65 -13.52 -0.58 4.46
C PRO A 65 -12.08 -0.73 3.98
N LEU A 66 -11.19 -1.33 4.79
CA LEU A 66 -9.81 -1.54 4.38
C LEU A 66 -9.67 -2.55 3.22
N LEU A 67 -10.53 -3.57 3.17
CA LEU A 67 -10.57 -4.49 2.03
C LEU A 67 -11.09 -3.77 0.78
N ASP A 68 -12.18 -3.01 0.94
CA ASP A 68 -12.80 -2.28 -0.16
C ASP A 68 -11.82 -1.24 -0.75
N ASP A 69 -11.10 -0.51 0.11
CA ASP A 69 -10.06 0.46 -0.27
C ASP A 69 -8.90 -0.22 -1.01
N ALA A 70 -8.41 -1.34 -0.48
CA ALA A 70 -7.31 -2.09 -1.10
C ALA A 70 -7.68 -2.58 -2.50
N VAL A 71 -8.88 -3.16 -2.66
CA VAL A 71 -9.40 -3.65 -3.94
C VAL A 71 -9.59 -2.50 -4.92
N ARG A 72 -10.22 -1.41 -4.48
CA ARG A 72 -10.51 -0.24 -5.33
C ARG A 72 -9.23 0.34 -5.90
N PHE A 73 -8.24 0.58 -5.04
CA PHE A 73 -6.98 1.18 -5.46
C PHE A 73 -6.17 0.23 -6.37
N ALA A 74 -6.04 -1.06 -6.01
CA ALA A 74 -5.33 -2.03 -6.83
C ALA A 74 -5.97 -2.19 -8.21
N THR A 75 -7.30 -2.31 -8.27
CA THR A 75 -8.06 -2.45 -9.52
C THR A 75 -7.94 -1.20 -10.38
N ALA A 76 -8.03 -0.01 -9.78
CA ALA A 76 -7.84 1.25 -10.49
C ALA A 76 -6.44 1.35 -11.14
N ARG A 77 -5.38 0.89 -10.45
CA ARG A 77 -4.02 0.84 -11.04
C ARG A 77 -3.90 -0.23 -12.11
N LEU A 78 -4.44 -1.43 -11.90
CA LEU A 78 -4.46 -2.49 -12.91
C LEU A 78 -5.17 -2.06 -14.20
N HIS A 79 -6.30 -1.35 -14.10
CA HIS A 79 -7.00 -0.85 -15.29
C HIS A 79 -6.25 0.28 -15.99
N ALA A 80 -5.60 1.16 -15.23
CA ALA A 80 -4.86 2.29 -15.80
C ALA A 80 -3.56 1.85 -16.49
N ASP A 81 -2.78 1.00 -15.82
CA ASP A 81 -1.39 0.71 -16.18
C ASP A 81 -1.22 -0.68 -16.81
N GLY A 82 -2.17 -1.60 -16.59
CA GLY A 82 -2.18 -2.93 -17.22
C GLY A 82 -0.84 -3.68 -17.02
N PRO A 83 -0.17 -4.11 -18.09
CA PRO A 83 1.11 -4.81 -18.00
C PRO A 83 2.27 -3.94 -17.48
N ASP A 84 2.12 -2.62 -17.53
CA ASP A 84 3.13 -1.65 -17.09
C ASP A 84 2.92 -1.19 -15.63
N LEU A 85 2.14 -1.96 -14.86
CA LEU A 85 1.87 -1.69 -13.45
C LEU A 85 3.18 -1.45 -12.67
N SER A 86 3.31 -0.23 -12.11
CA SER A 86 4.38 0.13 -11.18
C SER A 86 4.23 -0.62 -9.85
N PRO A 87 5.33 -0.98 -9.18
CA PRO A 87 5.25 -1.63 -7.87
C PRO A 87 4.64 -0.74 -6.78
N ALA A 88 4.76 0.58 -6.92
CA ALA A 88 4.22 1.54 -5.97
C ALA A 88 3.78 2.87 -6.61
N TYR A 89 2.92 3.58 -5.89
CA TYR A 89 2.29 4.84 -6.30
C TYR A 89 2.19 5.81 -5.11
N THR A 90 1.92 7.08 -5.36
CA THR A 90 1.42 7.99 -4.32
C THR A 90 0.03 7.57 -3.85
N VAL A 91 -0.44 8.13 -2.73
CA VAL A 91 -1.73 7.78 -2.12
C VAL A 91 -2.95 8.05 -3.01
N ASP A 92 -2.82 9.02 -3.92
CA ASP A 92 -3.77 9.39 -4.98
C ASP A 92 -3.46 8.69 -6.32
N GLY A 93 -2.50 7.76 -6.34
CA GLY A 93 -2.21 6.88 -7.45
C GLY A 93 -1.25 7.42 -8.52
N HIS A 94 -0.64 8.59 -8.32
CA HIS A 94 0.37 9.10 -9.25
C HIS A 94 1.71 8.31 -9.15
N PRO A 95 2.58 8.41 -10.18
CA PRO A 95 3.91 7.82 -10.12
C PRO A 95 4.73 8.34 -8.94
N VAL A 96 5.49 7.46 -8.31
CA VAL A 96 6.41 7.82 -7.22
C VAL A 96 7.55 8.71 -7.77
N PRO A 97 7.84 9.86 -7.14
CA PRO A 97 8.93 10.73 -7.59
C PRO A 97 10.30 10.10 -7.34
N ASP A 98 11.27 10.47 -8.19
CA ASP A 98 12.67 10.11 -7.98
C ASP A 98 13.19 10.61 -6.62
N PRO A 99 14.09 9.86 -5.97
CA PRO A 99 14.69 10.29 -4.71
C PRO A 99 15.42 11.61 -4.82
N GLN A 100 15.18 12.48 -3.84
CA GLN A 100 15.83 13.76 -3.68
C GLN A 100 16.32 13.91 -2.23
N PRO A 101 17.56 14.37 -2.01
CA PRO A 101 18.05 14.65 -0.67
C PRO A 101 17.32 15.85 -0.07
N LEU A 102 17.20 15.87 1.26
CA LEU A 102 16.75 17.03 2.02
C LEU A 102 17.92 17.60 2.82
N ASP A 103 17.92 18.93 2.98
CA ASP A 103 18.86 19.63 3.85
C ASP A 103 18.31 19.69 5.28
N LEU A 104 18.27 18.52 5.92
CA LEU A 104 17.82 18.35 7.30
C LEU A 104 18.89 17.58 8.09
N PRO A 105 18.92 17.73 9.44
CA PRO A 105 19.96 17.10 10.27
C PRO A 105 19.96 15.56 10.27
N GLY A 106 18.84 14.94 9.94
CA GLY A 106 18.68 13.49 9.87
C GLY A 106 18.63 12.73 11.17
N TYR A 107 18.20 11.47 11.06
CA TYR A 107 18.43 10.48 12.09
C TYR A 107 19.94 10.19 12.19
N PRO A 108 20.53 9.99 13.39
CA PRO A 108 21.96 9.66 13.52
C PRO A 108 22.38 8.46 12.66
N GLY A 109 23.38 8.65 11.80
CA GLY A 109 23.83 7.63 10.83
C GLY A 109 22.88 7.44 9.65
N GLY A 110 21.89 8.32 9.47
CA GLY A 110 20.96 8.31 8.35
C GLY A 110 21.21 9.43 7.34
N TYR A 111 20.43 9.41 6.28
CA TYR A 111 20.41 10.43 5.23
C TYR A 111 18.96 10.84 4.98
N ASP A 112 18.69 12.15 5.01
CA ASP A 112 17.35 12.65 4.76
C ASP A 112 17.04 12.74 3.27
N ARG A 113 15.93 12.13 2.87
CA ARG A 113 15.44 12.14 1.50
C ARG A 113 13.94 11.95 1.44
N ILE A 114 13.35 12.34 0.31
CA ILE A 114 11.99 11.99 -0.09
C ILE A 114 12.02 11.40 -1.49
N GLY A 115 10.96 10.71 -1.91
CA GLY A 115 10.98 9.94 -3.16
C GLY A 115 11.56 8.55 -2.97
N ASN A 116 11.37 7.70 -3.98
CA ASN A 116 11.83 6.31 -3.92
C ASN A 116 12.22 5.80 -5.32
N HIS A 117 13.31 5.03 -5.40
CA HIS A 117 13.78 4.41 -6.66
C HIS A 117 12.88 3.26 -7.15
N VAL A 118 11.81 2.93 -6.42
CA VAL A 118 10.82 1.91 -6.79
C VAL A 118 10.20 2.17 -8.17
N ASN A 119 10.07 3.44 -8.58
CA ASN A 119 9.56 3.84 -9.89
C ASN A 119 10.40 3.35 -11.09
N ARG A 120 11.61 2.83 -10.83
CA ARG A 120 12.51 2.24 -11.85
C ARG A 120 12.64 0.73 -11.71
N GLN A 121 11.87 0.11 -10.82
CA GLN A 121 11.92 -1.32 -10.56
C GLN A 121 10.78 -2.03 -11.26
N PHE A 122 11.06 -3.23 -11.73
CA PHE A 122 10.05 -4.17 -12.21
C PHE A 122 9.91 -5.30 -11.20
N GLN A 123 8.71 -5.47 -10.64
CA GLN A 123 8.41 -6.48 -9.62
C GLN A 123 7.23 -7.33 -10.10
N LEU A 124 7.50 -8.56 -10.54
CA LEU A 124 6.51 -9.46 -11.13
C LEU A 124 5.42 -9.92 -10.16
N ASP A 125 5.74 -9.94 -8.87
CA ASP A 125 4.84 -10.44 -7.84
C ASP A 125 3.62 -9.53 -7.62
N CYS A 126 3.66 -8.25 -8.03
CA CYS A 126 2.53 -7.33 -7.88
C CYS A 126 1.24 -7.87 -8.51
N PHE A 127 1.34 -8.54 -9.67
CA PHE A 127 0.19 -9.17 -10.34
C PHE A 127 -0.35 -10.36 -9.56
N GLY A 128 0.54 -11.18 -9.00
CA GLY A 128 0.16 -12.33 -8.19
C GLY A 128 -0.55 -11.90 -6.91
N GLU A 129 -0.03 -10.87 -6.25
CA GLU A 129 -0.61 -10.36 -5.01
C GLU A 129 -1.94 -9.66 -5.22
N ALA A 130 -2.08 -8.92 -6.32
CA ALA A 130 -3.36 -8.33 -6.70
C ALA A 130 -4.40 -9.41 -7.03
N LEU A 131 -4.01 -10.50 -7.71
CA LEU A 131 -4.90 -11.63 -7.97
C LEU A 131 -5.38 -12.29 -6.66
N LEU A 132 -4.49 -12.51 -5.69
CA LEU A 132 -4.85 -13.07 -4.38
C LEU A 132 -5.77 -12.14 -3.58
N LEU A 133 -5.53 -10.83 -3.63
CA LEU A 133 -6.42 -9.83 -3.04
C LEU A 133 -7.83 -9.91 -3.65
N LEU A 134 -7.93 -9.92 -4.98
CA LEU A 134 -9.22 -9.98 -5.68
C LEU A 134 -9.94 -11.30 -5.40
N ALA A 135 -9.22 -12.43 -5.36
CA ALA A 135 -9.80 -13.71 -4.98
C ALA A 135 -10.39 -13.67 -3.56
N ALA A 136 -9.66 -13.15 -2.59
CA ALA A 136 -10.15 -12.99 -1.21
C ALA A 136 -11.38 -12.07 -1.16
N ALA A 137 -11.39 -10.97 -1.92
CA ALA A 137 -12.54 -10.08 -2.01
C ALA A 137 -13.77 -10.75 -2.65
N ALA A 138 -13.56 -11.57 -3.68
CA ALA A 138 -14.62 -12.32 -4.35
C ALA A 138 -15.30 -13.33 -3.42
N GLU A 139 -14.54 -14.02 -2.56
CA GLU A 139 -15.08 -14.94 -1.55
C GLU A 139 -16.04 -14.25 -0.56
N HIS A 140 -15.88 -12.93 -0.37
CA HIS A 140 -16.76 -12.11 0.46
C HIS A 140 -17.81 -11.33 -0.33
N GLY A 141 -17.95 -11.55 -1.65
CA GLY A 141 -18.90 -10.86 -2.51
C GLY A 141 -18.63 -9.35 -2.64
N ARG A 142 -17.36 -8.94 -2.48
CA ARG A 142 -16.93 -7.53 -2.50
C ARG A 142 -16.52 -7.02 -3.87
N LEU A 143 -16.59 -7.87 -4.90
CA LEU A 143 -16.35 -7.47 -6.29
C LEU A 143 -17.65 -7.21 -7.03
N ASP A 144 -17.70 -6.15 -7.82
CA ASP A 144 -18.83 -5.85 -8.71
C ASP A 144 -18.71 -6.64 -10.04
N GLY A 145 -19.49 -6.25 -11.05
CA GLY A 145 -19.52 -6.93 -12.34
C GLY A 145 -18.29 -6.71 -13.23
N ASP A 146 -17.50 -5.65 -12.98
CA ASP A 146 -16.25 -5.38 -13.71
C ASP A 146 -15.00 -5.87 -12.97
N GLY A 147 -15.19 -6.37 -11.74
CA GLY A 147 -14.12 -6.88 -10.90
C GLY A 147 -13.52 -5.81 -9.99
N SER A 148 -14.11 -4.61 -9.93
CA SER A 148 -13.74 -3.55 -8.99
C SER A 148 -14.44 -3.71 -7.64
N ALA A 149 -14.03 -2.90 -6.67
CA ALA A 149 -14.65 -2.90 -5.35
C ALA A 149 -16.11 -2.46 -5.48
N ARG A 150 -17.05 -3.25 -4.95
CA ARG A 150 -18.44 -2.79 -4.83
C ARG A 150 -18.47 -1.51 -4.02
N ASP A 151 -19.07 -0.47 -4.57
CA ASP A 151 -19.46 0.69 -3.79
C ASP A 151 -20.41 0.20 -2.70
N GLY A 152 -20.01 0.39 -1.44
CA GLY A 152 -20.83 0.01 -0.31
C GLY A 152 -22.14 0.77 -0.38
N GLU A 153 -23.26 0.06 -0.36
CA GLU A 153 -24.53 0.65 0.08
C GLU A 153 -24.27 1.21 1.48
N VAL A 154 -24.26 2.53 1.58
CA VAL A 154 -24.25 3.22 2.88
C VAL A 154 -25.62 2.92 3.50
N ALA A 155 -25.67 1.87 4.33
CA ALA A 155 -26.79 1.59 5.21
C ALA A 155 -26.82 2.57 6.39
#